data_AF-F9HE62-F1
#
_entry.id   AF-F9HE62-F1
#
_cell.length_a   1.000
_cell.length_b   1.000
_cell.length_c   1.000
_cell.angle_alpha   90.00
_cell.angle_beta   90.00
_cell.angle_gamma   90.00
#
_symmetry.space_group_name_H-M   'P 1'
#
loop_
_entity.id
_entity.type
_entity.pdbx_description
1 polymer ?
#
loop_
_entity_poly.entity_id
_entity_poly.type
_entity_poly.pdbx_seq_one_letter_code
_entity_poly.pdbx_strand_id
1 'polypeptide(L)'
;MRERFILLKRKHDLNERESFLLDTWLGNLPALKEAYELKEEFYWIWDTPDPDEGHLRYSQWRHRCMSSNSKDAYKDLVRAVDN
;
A
#
# COMPACT_ATOMS: atom_id res chain seq x y z
N MET A 1 10.85 5.60 19.43
CA MET A 1 11.22 5.60 18.01
C MET A 1 10.01 6.07 17.19
N ARG A 2 10.01 7.33 16.70
CA ARG A 2 8.89 7.94 15.93
C ARG A 2 8.97 7.67 14.43
N GLU A 3 10.08 7.13 13.95
CA GLU A 3 10.36 6.99 12.52
C GLU A 3 9.38 6.01 11.84
N ARG A 4 8.91 4.97 12.53
CA ARG A 4 7.92 4.02 11.98
C ARG A 4 6.61 4.68 11.51
N PHE A 5 6.28 5.87 12.03
CA PHE A 5 5.07 6.59 11.63
C PHE A 5 5.13 7.12 10.19
N ILE A 6 6.32 7.11 9.56
CA ILE A 6 6.48 7.39 8.13
C ILE A 6 5.63 6.42 7.29
N LEU A 7 5.51 5.15 7.70
CA LEU A 7 4.72 4.15 6.98
C LEU A 7 3.21 4.42 7.02
N LEU A 8 2.74 5.26 7.95
CA LEU A 8 1.33 5.65 8.05
C LEU A 8 0.95 6.83 7.13
N LYS A 9 1.93 7.53 6.56
CA LYS A 9 1.71 8.65 5.65
C LYS A 9 1.61 8.17 4.19
N ARG A 10 1.02 9.01 3.32
CA ARG A 10 1.07 8.82 1.86
C ARG A 10 2.42 9.28 1.34
N LYS A 11 2.88 8.68 0.24
CA LYS A 11 4.20 9.02 -0.35
C LYS A 11 4.36 10.52 -0.64
N HIS A 12 3.31 11.18 -1.09
CA HIS A 12 3.33 12.61 -1.44
C HIS A 12 3.30 13.55 -0.22
N ASP A 13 2.99 13.05 0.98
CA ASP A 13 2.98 13.83 2.23
C ASP A 13 4.32 13.79 2.98
N LEU A 14 5.28 13.01 2.47
CA LEU A 14 6.59 12.85 3.10
C LEU A 14 7.48 14.05 2.78
N ASN A 15 8.18 14.57 3.80
CA ASN A 15 9.28 15.49 3.54
C ASN A 15 10.52 14.75 3.02
N GLU A 16 11.50 15.49 2.50
CA GLU A 16 12.72 14.92 1.89
C GLU A 16 13.44 13.91 2.79
N ARG A 17 13.56 14.20 4.09
CA ARG A 17 14.21 13.31 5.06
C ARG A 17 13.41 12.02 5.25
N GLU A 18 12.09 12.12 5.36
CA GLU A 18 11.20 10.97 5.52
C GLU A 18 11.20 10.08 4.28
N SER A 19 11.18 10.68 3.09
CA SER A 19 11.30 9.98 1.80
C SER A 19 12.63 9.23 1.69
N PHE A 20 13.74 9.91 2.01
CA PHE A 20 15.07 9.27 2.00
C PHE A 20 15.14 8.07 2.95
N LEU A 21 14.61 8.20 4.16
CA LEU A 21 14.61 7.12 5.14
C LEU A 21 13.73 5.95 4.69
N LEU A 22 12.55 6.25 4.16
CA LEU A 22 11.65 5.24 3.59
C LEU A 22 12.34 4.49 2.46
N ASP A 23 12.90 5.18 1.47
CA ASP A 23 13.59 4.56 0.33
C ASP A 23 14.74 3.66 0.79
N THR A 24 15.49 4.08 1.81
CA THR A 24 16.53 3.25 2.44
C THR A 24 15.95 1.96 3.03
N TRP A 25 14.82 2.03 3.74
CA TRP A 25 14.17 0.83 4.28
C TRP A 25 13.64 -0.08 3.19
N LEU A 26 12.96 0.48 2.19
CA LEU A 26 12.38 -0.29 1.09
C LEU A 26 13.47 -0.98 0.24
N GLY A 27 14.65 -0.35 0.12
CA GLY A 27 15.80 -0.94 -0.55
C GLY A 27 16.43 -2.12 0.22
N ASN A 28 16.34 -2.13 1.55
CA ASN A 28 16.97 -3.15 2.40
C ASN A 28 16.01 -4.25 2.87
N LEU A 29 14.70 -4.00 2.86
CA LEU A 29 13.68 -4.89 3.40
C LEU A 29 12.62 -5.22 2.33
N PRO A 30 12.84 -6.25 1.48
CA PRO A 30 11.94 -6.57 0.38
C PRO A 30 10.49 -6.85 0.81
N ALA A 31 10.30 -7.53 1.95
CA ALA A 31 8.96 -7.79 2.49
C ALA A 31 8.24 -6.49 2.91
N LEU A 32 8.98 -5.53 3.48
CA LEU A 32 8.42 -4.22 3.83
C LEU A 32 8.06 -3.43 2.57
N LYS A 33 8.91 -3.49 1.54
CA LYS A 33 8.65 -2.88 0.24
C LYS A 33 7.37 -3.40 -0.40
N GLU A 34 7.21 -4.72 -0.49
CA GLU A 34 6.00 -5.34 -1.04
C GLU A 34 4.75 -4.89 -0.25
N ALA A 35 4.81 -4.95 1.08
CA ALA A 35 3.70 -4.50 1.92
C ALA A 35 3.40 -3.01 1.72
N TYR A 36 4.42 -2.15 1.63
CA TYR A 36 4.23 -0.71 1.41
C TYR A 36 3.63 -0.39 0.04
N GLU A 37 4.09 -1.05 -1.02
CA GLU A 37 3.54 -0.86 -2.37
C GLU A 37 2.07 -1.27 -2.44
N LEU A 38 1.72 -2.43 -1.85
CA LEU A 38 0.33 -2.87 -1.76
C LEU A 38 -0.55 -1.87 -1.01
N LYS A 39 -0.02 -1.26 0.07
CA LYS A 39 -0.72 -0.20 0.81
C LYS A 39 -0.98 0.99 -0.10
N GLU A 40 0.05 1.49 -0.78
CA GLU A 40 -0.07 2.71 -1.58
C GLU A 40 -1.00 2.52 -2.80
N GLU A 41 -0.92 1.36 -3.45
CA GLU A 41 -1.80 0.98 -4.56
C GLU A 41 -3.26 0.84 -4.14
N PHE A 42 -3.52 0.28 -2.95
CA PHE A 42 -4.88 0.21 -2.44
C PHE A 42 -5.52 1.59 -2.32
N TYR A 43 -4.78 2.57 -1.80
CA TYR A 43 -5.29 3.94 -1.72
C TYR A 43 -5.44 4.60 -3.09
N TRP A 44 -4.60 4.27 -4.09
CA TRP A 44 -4.76 4.78 -5.47
C TRP A 44 -6.07 4.35 -6.15
N ILE A 45 -6.73 3.31 -5.63
CA ILE A 45 -8.08 2.93 -6.08
C ILE A 45 -9.08 4.07 -5.82
N TRP A 46 -8.90 4.82 -4.73
CA TRP A 46 -9.79 5.91 -4.32
C TRP A 46 -9.45 7.26 -4.94
N ASP A 47 -8.32 7.34 -5.66
CA ASP A 47 -7.88 8.56 -6.33
C ASP A 47 -8.52 8.74 -7.73
N THR A 48 -9.29 7.74 -8.21
CA THR A 48 -10.06 7.84 -9.46
C THR A 48 -11.50 8.29 -9.21
N PRO A 49 -12.05 9.26 -9.97
CA PRO A 49 -13.45 9.65 -9.87
C PRO A 49 -14.41 8.69 -10.57
N ASP A 50 -13.90 7.75 -11.36
CA ASP A 50 -14.68 6.77 -12.14
C ASP A 50 -14.87 5.46 -11.34
N PRO A 51 -16.11 5.11 -10.95
CA PRO A 51 -16.38 3.90 -10.20
C PRO A 51 -15.98 2.60 -10.93
N ASP A 52 -16.13 2.54 -12.25
CA ASP A 52 -15.82 1.33 -13.03
C ASP A 52 -14.31 1.10 -13.05
N GLU A 53 -13.53 2.17 -13.23
CA GLU A 53 -12.08 2.15 -13.11
C GLU A 53 -11.62 1.78 -11.69
N GLY A 54 -12.32 2.28 -10.66
CA GLY A 54 -12.07 1.92 -9.27
C GLY A 54 -12.26 0.41 -9.03
N HIS A 55 -13.35 -0.16 -9.52
CA HIS A 55 -13.61 -1.60 -9.44
C HIS A 55 -12.57 -2.44 -10.19
N LEU A 56 -12.17 -2.00 -11.38
CA LEU A 56 -11.12 -2.67 -12.15
C LEU A 56 -9.78 -2.67 -11.39
N ARG A 57 -9.37 -1.52 -10.85
CA ARG A 57 -8.14 -1.39 -10.05
C ARG A 57 -8.21 -2.25 -8.79
N TYR A 58 -9.35 -2.27 -8.09
CA TYR A 58 -9.52 -3.13 -6.92
C TYR A 58 -9.37 -4.60 -7.27
N SER A 59 -9.97 -5.07 -8.37
CA SER A 59 -9.84 -6.45 -8.83
C SER A 59 -8.38 -6.85 -9.11
N GLN A 60 -7.65 -5.98 -9.80
CA GLN A 60 -6.22 -6.17 -10.09
C GLN A 60 -5.37 -6.17 -8.81
N TRP A 61 -5.58 -5.19 -7.94
CA TRP A 61 -4.90 -5.08 -6.66
C TRP A 61 -5.16 -6.30 -5.78
N ARG A 62 -6.42 -6.75 -5.67
CA ARG A 62 -6.80 -7.92 -4.87
C ARG A 62 -6.10 -9.18 -5.38
N HIS A 63 -6.03 -9.38 -6.69
CA HIS A 63 -5.31 -10.51 -7.27
C HIS A 63 -3.83 -10.48 -6.89
N ARG A 64 -3.16 -9.32 -7.04
CA ARG A 64 -1.75 -9.13 -6.64
C ARG A 64 -1.57 -9.37 -5.14
N CYS A 65 -2.40 -8.76 -4.31
CA CYS A 65 -2.34 -8.85 -2.85
C CYS A 65 -2.47 -10.31 -2.37
N MET A 66 -3.40 -11.08 -2.92
CA MET A 66 -3.59 -12.49 -2.52
C MET A 66 -2.46 -13.41 -2.97
N SER A 67 -1.69 -13.02 -4.00
CA SER A 67 -0.49 -13.73 -4.45
C SER A 67 0.80 -13.32 -3.71
N SER A 68 0.75 -12.24 -2.94
CA SER A 68 1.90 -11.66 -2.23
C SER A 68 2.24 -12.40 -0.93
N ASN A 69 3.47 -12.19 -0.43
CA ASN A 69 3.85 -12.67 0.91
C ASN A 69 3.13 -11.90 2.02
N SER A 70 2.59 -10.73 1.70
CA SER A 70 1.88 -9.83 2.62
C SER A 70 0.38 -10.12 2.75
N LYS A 71 -0.14 -11.15 2.05
CA LYS A 71 -1.59 -11.46 1.98
C LYS A 71 -2.29 -11.52 3.35
N ASP A 72 -1.62 -12.09 4.35
CA ASP A 72 -2.23 -12.29 5.68
C ASP A 72 -2.42 -10.96 6.41
N ALA A 73 -1.54 -9.98 6.17
CA ALA A 73 -1.67 -8.63 6.73
C ALA A 73 -2.85 -7.84 6.13
N TYR A 74 -3.30 -8.21 4.92
CA TYR A 74 -4.36 -7.52 4.19
C TYR A 74 -5.70 -8.27 4.17
N LYS A 75 -5.76 -9.47 4.74
CA LYS A 75 -6.96 -10.32 4.71
C LYS A 75 -8.20 -9.62 5.27
N ASP A 76 -8.05 -8.92 6.40
CA ASP A 76 -9.16 -8.22 7.04
C ASP A 76 -9.61 -6.99 6.22
N LEU A 77 -8.66 -6.32 5.53
CA LEU A 77 -8.99 -5.21 4.63
C LEU A 77 -9.80 -5.71 3.43
N VAL A 78 -9.35 -6.78 2.77
CA VAL A 78 -10.08 -7.39 1.65
C VAL A 78 -11.48 -7.82 2.08
N ARG A 79 -11.60 -8.47 3.25
CA ARG A 79 -12.89 -8.85 3.80
C ARG A 79 -13.80 -7.65 4.06
N ALA A 80 -13.25 -6.53 4.54
CA ALA A 80 -14.02 -5.33 4.81
C ALA A 80 -14.56 -4.68 3.52
N VAL A 81 -13.83 -4.76 2.42
CA VAL A 81 -14.26 -4.22 1.11
C VAL A 81 -15.23 -5.15 0.40
N ASP A 82 -15.09 -6.47 0.58
CA ASP A 82 -15.95 -7.49 -0.06
C ASP A 82 -17.33 -7.68 0.64
N ASN A 83 -17.56 -7.10 1.84
CA ASN A 83 -18.82 -7.20 2.61
C ASN A 83 -19.84 -6.13 2.22
#